data_AF-A0A645GAS4-F1
#
_entry.id   AF-A0A645GAS4-F1
#
_cell.length_a   1.000
_cell.length_b   1.000
_cell.length_c   1.000
_cell.angle_alpha   90.00
_cell.angle_beta   90.00
_cell.angle_gamma   90.00
#
_symmetry.space_group_name_H-M   'P 1'
#
loop_
_entity.id
_entity.type
_entity.pdbx_description
1 polymer ?
#
loop_
_entity_poly.entity_id
_entity_poly.type
_entity_poly.pdbx_seq_one_letter_code
_entity_poly.pdbx_strand_id
1 'polypeptide(L)'
;MDPYAPRLLDVGLKGMIGKGLRSQEVVDAIKRNTGVYFAAIGGAAALMGKSVKKAEIVAYEDLGAEALRRLEVEDLPVVVVIDSEGNNLYEMGQQAYLNSLK
;
A
#
# COMPACT_ATOMS: atom_id res chain seq x y z
N MET A 1 -9.95 1.47 -1.64
CA MET A 1 -9.52 2.85 -1.96
C MET A 1 -9.32 3.08 -3.46
N ASP A 2 -9.50 2.05 -4.31
CA ASP A 2 -9.25 2.14 -5.75
C ASP A 2 -9.99 3.26 -6.48
N PRO A 3 -11.27 3.59 -6.17
CA PRO A 3 -11.93 4.73 -6.80
C PRO A 3 -11.27 6.09 -6.53
N TYR A 4 -10.47 6.21 -5.46
CA TYR A 4 -9.87 7.47 -5.02
C TYR A 4 -8.36 7.54 -5.28
N ALA A 5 -7.69 6.38 -5.26
CA ALA A 5 -6.24 6.29 -5.37
C ALA A 5 -5.66 6.97 -6.63
N PRO A 6 -6.25 6.83 -7.85
CA PRO A 6 -5.74 7.51 -9.03
C PRO A 6 -5.68 9.02 -8.86
N ARG A 7 -6.76 9.64 -8.36
CA ARG A 7 -6.81 11.08 -8.12
C ARG A 7 -5.81 11.52 -7.05
N LEU A 8 -5.67 10.74 -5.97
CA LEU A 8 -4.72 11.05 -4.89
C LEU A 8 -3.26 11.01 -5.39
N LEU A 9 -2.92 10.02 -6.22
CA LEU A 9 -1.60 9.92 -6.86
C LEU A 9 -1.34 11.15 -7.75
N ASP A 10 -2.32 11.57 -8.55
CA ASP A 10 -2.22 12.73 -9.43
C ASP A 10 -2.03 14.07 -8.68
N VAL A 11 -2.43 14.15 -7.41
CA VAL A 11 -2.26 15.37 -6.58
C VAL A 11 -1.08 15.29 -5.61
N GLY A 12 -0.28 14.23 -5.68
CA GLY A 12 1.00 14.14 -4.97
C GLY A 12 1.17 12.97 -4.00
N LEU A 13 0.19 12.08 -3.85
CA LEU A 13 0.42 10.81 -3.14
C LEU A 13 1.51 10.02 -3.89
N LYS A 14 2.50 9.49 -3.17
CA LYS A 14 3.61 8.72 -3.76
C LYS A 14 3.69 7.27 -3.30
N GLY A 15 3.22 6.97 -2.10
CA GLY A 15 3.26 5.64 -1.54
C GLY A 15 1.91 5.27 -0.93
N MET A 16 1.54 4.00 -1.08
CA MET A 16 0.35 3.43 -0.46
C MET A 16 0.74 2.16 0.27
N ILE A 17 0.23 1.96 1.48
CA ILE A 17 0.39 0.71 2.24
C ILE A 17 -1.01 0.13 2.46
N GLY A 18 -1.21 -1.13 2.08
CA GLY A 18 -2.50 -1.80 2.20
C GLY A 18 -2.38 -3.32 2.16
N LYS A 19 -3.50 -3.99 1.88
CA LYS A 19 -3.54 -5.44 1.65
C LYS A 19 -4.42 -5.76 0.45
N GLY A 20 -4.09 -6.83 -0.25
CA GLY A 20 -4.85 -7.32 -1.39
C GLY A 20 -4.57 -6.58 -2.70
N LEU A 21 -5.20 -7.07 -3.77
CA LEU A 21 -5.06 -6.63 -5.15
C LEU A 21 -5.53 -5.19 -5.35
N ARG A 22 -4.96 -4.50 -6.34
CA ARG A 22 -5.39 -3.20 -6.84
C ARG A 22 -5.92 -3.33 -8.27
N SER A 23 -6.87 -2.48 -8.66
CA SER A 23 -7.35 -2.42 -10.03
C SER A 23 -6.26 -1.95 -11.00
N GLN A 24 -6.44 -2.29 -12.29
CA GLN A 24 -5.53 -1.83 -13.35
C GLN A 24 -5.44 -0.29 -13.40
N GLU A 25 -6.55 0.40 -13.15
CA GLU A 25 -6.59 1.87 -13.09
C GLU A 25 -5.62 2.43 -12.03
N VAL A 26 -5.51 1.76 -10.89
CA VAL A 26 -4.55 2.13 -9.84
C VAL A 26 -3.13 1.80 -10.25
N VAL A 27 -2.88 0.67 -10.90
CA VAL A 27 -1.54 0.31 -11.43
C VAL A 27 -1.09 1.35 -12.46
N ASP A 28 -1.95 1.73 -13.39
CA ASP A 28 -1.65 2.76 -14.40
C ASP A 28 -1.41 4.13 -13.75
N ALA A 29 -2.15 4.44 -12.69
CA ALA A 29 -1.95 5.65 -11.90
C ALA A 29 -0.62 5.64 -11.14
N ILE A 30 -0.20 4.49 -10.60
CA ILE A 30 1.10 4.31 -9.96
C ILE A 30 2.21 4.59 -10.98
N LYS A 31 2.13 3.99 -12.17
CA LYS A 31 3.11 4.19 -13.25
C LYS A 31 3.25 5.65 -13.65
N ARG A 32 2.14 6.30 -14.00
CA ARG A 32 2.16 7.68 -14.50
C ARG A 32 2.65 8.70 -13.45
N ASN A 33 2.52 8.39 -12.16
CA ASN A 33 2.92 9.26 -11.06
C ASN A 33 4.23 8.85 -10.38
N THR A 34 4.92 7.80 -10.88
CA THR A 34 6.11 7.23 -10.24
C THR A 34 5.87 6.90 -8.76
N GLY A 35 4.72 6.26 -8.49
CA GLY A 35 4.31 5.85 -7.16
C GLY A 35 4.77 4.43 -6.80
N VAL A 36 4.38 3.96 -5.62
CA VAL A 36 4.61 2.58 -5.17
C VAL A 36 3.47 2.09 -4.27
N TYR A 37 3.11 0.82 -4.40
CA TYR A 37 2.19 0.15 -3.48
C TYR A 37 2.90 -0.96 -2.72
N PHE A 38 2.82 -0.84 -1.40
CA PHE A 38 3.31 -1.84 -0.46
C PHE A 38 2.17 -2.67 0.10
N ALA A 39 2.38 -3.99 0.19
CA ALA A 39 1.53 -4.86 0.97
C ALA A 39 2.06 -4.99 2.41
N ALA A 40 1.18 -4.68 3.36
CA ALA A 40 1.33 -5.06 4.77
C ALA A 40 0.84 -6.51 4.97
N ILE A 41 1.44 -7.20 5.94
CA ILE A 41 1.09 -8.59 6.26
C ILE A 41 -0.23 -8.61 7.05
N GLY A 42 -1.30 -9.06 6.40
CA GLY A 42 -2.62 -9.18 7.02
C GLY A 42 -2.61 -10.13 8.23
N GLY A 43 -3.21 -9.72 9.34
CA GLY A 43 -3.26 -10.51 10.57
C GLY A 43 -2.09 -10.27 11.53
N ALA A 44 -1.01 -9.61 11.09
CA ALA A 44 0.16 -9.32 11.91
C ALA A 44 0.13 -7.94 12.59
N ALA A 45 -1.06 -7.35 12.79
CA ALA A 45 -1.21 -5.96 13.25
C ALA A 45 -0.54 -5.69 14.61
N ALA A 46 -0.64 -6.63 15.57
CA ALA A 46 0.01 -6.48 16.88
C ALA A 46 1.55 -6.47 16.78
N LEU A 47 2.11 -7.21 15.82
CA LEU A 47 3.55 -7.22 15.56
C LEU A 47 3.98 -5.93 14.86
N MET A 48 3.28 -5.54 13.80
CA MET A 48 3.54 -4.30 13.07
C MET A 48 3.34 -3.05 13.93
N GLY A 49 2.45 -3.12 14.91
CA GLY A 49 2.23 -2.05 15.89
C GLY A 49 3.49 -1.73 16.71
N LYS A 50 4.42 -2.69 16.88
CA LYS A 50 5.71 -2.45 17.55
C LYS A 50 6.64 -1.53 16.76
N SER A 51 6.42 -1.40 15.45
CA SER A 51 7.16 -0.50 14.57
C SER A 51 6.68 0.94 14.69
N VAL A 52 5.53 1.20 15.33
CA VAL A 52 4.98 2.56 15.52
C VAL A 52 5.61 3.22 16.74
N LYS A 53 6.30 4.34 16.53
CA LYS A 53 6.95 5.15 17.57
C LYS A 53 6.09 6.29 18.05
N LYS A 54 5.27 6.85 17.15
CA LYS A 54 4.35 7.94 17.46
C LYS A 54 3.09 7.81 16.61
N ALA A 55 1.94 8.19 17.19
CA ALA A 55 0.67 8.28 16.49
C ALA A 55 -0.08 9.55 16.94
N GLU A 56 -0.31 10.48 16.02
CA GLU A 56 -0.99 11.74 16.29
C GLU A 56 -2.24 11.87 15.41
N ILE A 57 -3.36 12.29 15.99
CA ILE A 57 -4.57 12.64 15.21
C ILE A 57 -4.33 14.00 14.56
N VAL A 58 -4.56 14.07 13.24
CA VAL A 58 -4.37 15.29 12.43
C VAL A 58 -5.70 15.89 12.01
N ALA A 59 -6.72 15.05 11.77
CA ALA A 59 -8.06 15.48 11.40
C ALA A 59 -9.10 14.41 11.71
N TYR A 60 -10.36 14.84 11.83
CA TYR A 60 -11.54 13.98 11.97
C TYR A 60 -11.51 13.06 13.20
N GLU A 61 -11.20 13.63 14.37
CA GLU A 61 -11.11 12.89 15.64
C GLU A 61 -12.40 12.11 15.97
N ASP A 62 -13.55 12.66 15.58
CA ASP A 62 -14.88 12.06 15.74
C ASP A 62 -15.03 10.72 15.01
N LEU A 63 -14.21 10.44 13.99
CA LEU A 63 -14.21 9.16 13.27
C LEU A 63 -13.46 8.03 13.99
N GLY A 64 -12.89 8.29 15.17
CA GLY A 64 -12.27 7.27 16.01
C GLY A 64 -11.15 6.51 15.27
N ALA A 65 -11.30 5.20 15.08
CA ALA A 65 -10.30 4.37 14.40
C ALA A 65 -10.03 4.80 12.94
N GLU A 66 -10.96 5.51 12.29
CA GLU A 66 -10.83 5.99 10.91
C GLU A 66 -10.26 7.41 10.81
N ALA A 67 -10.01 8.09 11.94
CA ALA A 67 -9.41 9.41 11.96
C ALA A 67 -8.04 9.45 11.25
N LEU A 68 -7.74 10.59 10.62
CA LEU A 68 -6.50 10.78 9.88
C LEU A 68 -5.35 10.92 10.88
N ARG A 69 -4.38 9.99 10.82
CA ARG A 69 -3.25 9.94 11.74
C ARG A 69 -1.92 10.18 11.04
N ARG A 70 -1.05 10.95 11.68
CA ARG A 70 0.38 10.99 11.36
C ARG A 70 1.06 9.93 12.22
N LEU A 71 1.71 8.98 11.56
CA LEU A 71 2.47 7.93 12.21
C LEU A 71 3.96 8.16 11.99
N GLU A 72 4.74 8.02 13.04
CA GLU A 72 6.19 7.84 12.96
C GLU A 72 6.49 6.36 13.15
N VAL A 73 7.20 5.77 12.19
CA VAL A 73 7.47 4.33 12.18
C VAL A 73 8.96 4.05 11.95
N GLU A 74 9.45 2.97 12.55
CA GLU A 74 10.81 2.44 12.38
C GLU A 74 10.71 0.95 12.06
N ASP A 75 11.46 0.48 11.07
CA ASP A 75 11.48 -0.94 10.65
C ASP A 75 10.08 -1.54 10.43
N LEU A 76 9.17 -0.78 9.79
CA LEU A 76 7.84 -1.27 9.45
C LEU A 76 7.94 -2.33 8.34
N PRO A 77 7.59 -3.60 8.61
CA PRO A 77 7.74 -4.66 7.62
C PRO A 77 6.65 -4.57 6.56
N VAL A 78 7.04 -4.24 5.33
CA VAL A 78 6.16 -4.18 4.16
C VAL A 78 6.88 -4.70 2.91
N VAL A 79 6.11 -5.15 1.92
CA VAL A 79 6.65 -5.68 0.66
C VAL A 79 6.22 -4.79 -0.49
N VAL A 80 7.14 -4.39 -1.37
CA VAL A 80 6.79 -3.74 -2.64
C VAL A 80 6.05 -4.74 -3.49
N VAL A 81 4.77 -4.49 -3.76
CA VAL A 81 3.95 -5.40 -4.56
C VAL A 81 3.65 -4.83 -5.93
N ILE A 82 3.44 -3.52 -6.02
CA ILE A 82 3.38 -2.83 -7.31
C ILE A 82 4.44 -1.73 -7.29
N ASP A 83 5.43 -1.85 -8.16
CA ASP A 83 6.50 -0.85 -8.29
C ASP A 83 6.09 0.30 -9.23
N SER A 84 7.01 1.26 -9.39
CA SER A 84 6.79 2.45 -10.22
C SER A 84 6.72 2.16 -11.73
N GLU A 85 7.13 0.97 -12.17
CA GLU A 85 7.02 0.53 -13.56
C GLU A 85 5.71 -0.25 -13.80
N GLY A 86 4.97 -0.52 -12.73
CA GLY A 86 3.71 -1.25 -12.73
C GLY A 86 3.90 -2.77 -12.74
N ASN A 87 5.10 -3.26 -12.41
CA ASN A 87 5.30 -4.68 -12.17
C ASN A 87 4.48 -5.07 -10.94
N ASN A 88 3.64 -6.10 -11.07
CA ASN A 88 2.69 -6.51 -10.04
C ASN A 88 3.01 -7.93 -9.55
N LEU A 89 3.55 -8.04 -8.33
CA LEU A 89 3.92 -9.34 -7.74
C LEU A 89 2.74 -10.29 -7.58
N TYR A 90 1.51 -9.79 -7.42
CA TYR A 90 0.35 -10.67 -7.32
C TYR A 90 0.04 -11.40 -8.62
N GLU A 91 0.42 -10.84 -9.76
CA GLU A 91 0.26 -11.47 -11.08
C GLU A 91 1.52 -12.25 -11.46
N MET A 92 2.69 -11.61 -11.35
CA MET A 92 3.98 -12.20 -11.71
C MET A 92 4.30 -13.44 -10.87
N GLY A 93 4.00 -13.41 -9.56
CA GLY A 93 4.24 -14.54 -8.68
C GLY A 93 3.42 -15.77 -9.04
N GLN A 94 2.13 -15.58 -9.34
CA GLN A 94 1.26 -16.67 -9.82
C GLN A 94 1.76 -17.22 -11.15
N GLN A 95 2.12 -16.34 -12.08
CA GLN A 95 2.62 -16.74 -13.39
C GLN A 95 3.95 -17.50 -13.30
N ALA A 96 4.86 -17.05 -12.44
CA ALA A 96 6.15 -17.72 -12.20
C ALA A 96 5.95 -19.12 -11.63
N TYR A 97 5.04 -19.29 -10.67
CA TYR A 97 4.69 -20.61 -10.14
C TYR A 97 4.13 -21.53 -11.23
N LEU A 98 3.15 -21.07 -12.02
CA LEU A 98 2.56 -21.86 -13.11
C LEU A 98 3.60 -22.27 -14.16
N ASN A 99 4.54 -21.38 -14.48
CA ASN A 99 5.62 -21.68 -15.41
C ASN A 99 6.62 -22.72 -14.87
N SER A 100 6.81 -22.80 -13.55
CA SER A 100 7.71 -23.78 -12.92
C SER A 100 7.19 -25.22 -12.94
N LEU A 101 5.90 -25.42 -13.24
CA LEU A 101 5.26 -26.73 -13.33
C LEU A 101 5.32 -27.35 -14.74
N LYS A 102 5.80 -26.60 -15.73
CA LYS A 102 5.98 -27.06 -17.12
C LYS A 102 7.36 -27.70 -17.28
#